data_AF-A0A833JS59-F1
#
_entry.id   AF-A0A833JS59-F1
#
_cell.length_a   1.000
_cell.length_b   1.000
_cell.length_c   1.000
_cell.angle_alpha   90.00
_cell.angle_beta   90.00
_cell.angle_gamma   90.00
#
_symmetry.space_group_name_H-M   'P 1'
#
loop_
_entity.id
_entity.type
_entity.pdbx_description
1 polymer ?
#
loop_
_entity_poly.entity_id
_entity_poly.type
_entity_poly.pdbx_seq_one_letter_code
_entity_poly.pdbx_strand_id
1 'polypeptide(L)'
;MPQGGFRRSGLEWFSSLPACLLLLAVVLFSTSSDIHNQMLRAGEQLWSGYYKLRMDPVQPECDLNRDIEAEVARELAEQAPSDDPMAALLGAHEKDPREVRLAIERSVADCRAAHASYEDLQDKLTPGVKAYRAVELFVADLIAFGLTAQRYVLVILVMLCAVTATLTRHHIAMRAMETRLDYTVSHTLQTIANAMLLGSSVIFRQSSLASSTTVSGEELLLHNFWIVGFACLTLASLYRLFRVPDNLAPGGNLNQAFLSVPLYTVMCLISGTYFALIGHSSGIGIYLGKMMELADMFLNVGLYVWVGMMLKQTRLATLVFNIFRPWRMPPEMLAVVAVLVAAVPTAYTGASGIFVIAAGAVIYSELRA
;
A
#
# COMPACT_ATOMS: atom_id res chain seq x y z
N MET A 1 34.73 -22.75 -0.15
CA MET A 1 34.50 -21.30 0.01
C MET A 1 35.05 -20.59 -1.22
N PRO A 2 34.23 -20.09 -2.16
CA PRO A 2 34.74 -19.15 -3.15
C PRO A 2 34.75 -17.75 -2.52
N GLN A 3 35.92 -17.12 -2.48
CA GLN A 3 36.07 -15.69 -2.22
C GLN A 3 35.53 -14.93 -3.44
N GLY A 4 34.23 -14.67 -3.45
CA GLY A 4 33.58 -13.82 -4.46
C GLY A 4 33.69 -12.36 -4.04
N GLY A 5 34.69 -11.65 -4.54
CA GLY A 5 34.83 -10.21 -4.34
C GLY A 5 33.59 -9.45 -4.82
N PHE A 6 33.23 -8.39 -4.09
CA PHE A 6 32.15 -7.45 -4.40
C PHE A 6 32.38 -6.74 -5.75
N ARG A 7 32.14 -7.42 -6.88
CA ARG A 7 31.99 -6.78 -8.18
C ARG A 7 30.54 -6.89 -8.64
N ARG A 8 29.65 -6.22 -7.91
CA ARG A 8 28.32 -5.90 -8.46
C ARG A 8 28.50 -4.87 -9.57
N SER A 9 27.84 -5.08 -10.70
CA SER A 9 27.92 -4.08 -11.79
C SER A 9 27.23 -2.78 -11.37
N GLY A 10 27.64 -1.63 -11.92
CA GLY A 10 26.99 -0.34 -11.61
C GLY A 10 25.48 -0.34 -11.89
N LEU A 11 25.05 -1.15 -12.87
CA LEU A 11 23.64 -1.40 -13.19
C LEU A 11 22.89 -2.14 -12.09
N GLU A 12 23.54 -3.09 -11.41
CA GLU A 12 22.93 -3.82 -10.28
C GLU A 12 22.75 -2.92 -9.07
N TRP A 13 23.69 -2.00 -8.81
CA TRP A 13 23.56 -1.01 -7.74
C TRP A 13 22.43 -0.01 -8.02
N PHE A 14 22.31 0.46 -9.26
CA PHE A 14 21.29 1.42 -9.64
C PHE A 14 19.86 0.89 -9.46
N SER A 15 19.67 -0.43 -9.52
CA SER A 15 18.37 -1.07 -9.28
C SER A 15 18.19 -1.54 -7.84
N SER A 16 19.17 -2.26 -7.28
CA SER A 16 19.01 -2.89 -5.96
C SER A 16 19.01 -1.91 -4.79
N LEU A 17 19.74 -0.79 -4.87
CA LEU A 17 19.78 0.21 -3.80
C LEU A 17 18.44 0.94 -3.66
N PRO A 18 17.83 1.50 -4.73
CA PRO A 18 16.51 2.11 -4.61
C PRO A 18 15.44 1.14 -4.12
N ALA A 19 15.42 -0.09 -4.61
CA ALA A 19 14.48 -1.11 -4.13
C ALA A 19 14.64 -1.38 -2.62
N CYS A 20 15.88 -1.47 -2.14
CA CYS A 20 16.19 -1.63 -0.72
C CYS A 20 15.71 -0.43 0.11
N LEU A 21 16.01 0.80 -0.32
CA LEU A 21 15.57 2.02 0.38
C LEU A 21 14.04 2.12 0.43
N LEU A 22 13.35 1.79 -0.67
CA LEU A 22 11.89 1.79 -0.72
C LEU A 22 11.31 0.76 0.26
N LEU A 23 11.83 -0.47 0.30
CA LEU A 23 11.38 -1.49 1.25
C LEU A 23 11.67 -1.10 2.71
N LEU A 24 12.81 -0.46 3.00
CA LEU A 24 13.10 0.07 4.33
C LEU A 24 12.13 1.20 4.72
N ALA A 25 11.78 2.09 3.77
CA ALA A 25 10.78 3.12 4.02
C ALA A 25 9.40 2.49 4.34
N VAL A 26 9.02 1.41 3.65
CA VAL A 26 7.79 0.67 3.96
C VAL A 26 7.82 0.12 5.38
N VAL A 27 8.94 -0.46 5.83
CA VAL A 27 9.07 -0.94 7.23
C VAL A 27 8.84 0.19 8.21
N LEU A 28 9.45 1.36 7.96
CA LEU A 28 9.28 2.54 8.83
C LEU A 28 7.82 3.00 8.88
N PHE A 29 7.13 3.07 7.74
CA PHE A 29 5.72 3.49 7.68
C PHE A 29 4.74 2.45 8.21
N SER A 30 5.01 1.16 8.03
CA SER A 30 4.18 0.09 8.57
C SER A 30 4.29 0.05 10.11
N THR A 31 5.52 0.15 10.63
CA THR A 31 5.77 0.12 12.08
C THR A 31 5.29 1.40 12.78
N SER A 32 5.28 2.54 12.09
CA SER A 32 4.85 3.81 12.70
C SER A 32 3.39 3.78 13.14
N SER A 33 2.49 3.10 12.43
CA SER A 33 1.08 2.93 12.83
C SER A 33 0.94 2.21 14.17
N ASP A 34 1.68 1.12 14.37
CA ASP A 34 1.69 0.39 15.64
C ASP A 34 2.29 1.22 16.77
N ILE A 35 3.38 1.94 16.50
CA ILE A 35 4.00 2.87 17.44
C ILE A 35 2.99 3.95 17.86
N HIS A 36 2.26 4.53 16.90
CA HIS A 36 1.26 5.55 17.18
C HIS A 36 0.10 5.02 18.03
N ASN A 37 -0.39 3.82 17.74
CA ASN A 37 -1.40 3.17 18.58
C ASN A 37 -0.89 2.93 20.02
N GLN A 38 0.37 2.53 20.17
CA GLN A 38 0.99 2.39 21.48
C GLN A 38 1.17 3.75 22.19
N MET A 39 1.51 4.80 21.45
CA MET A 39 1.56 6.17 21.96
C MET A 39 0.18 6.64 22.42
N LEU A 40 -0.89 6.38 21.69
CA LEU A 40 -2.24 6.75 22.16
C LEU A 40 -2.60 6.04 23.46
N ARG A 41 -2.26 4.74 23.60
CA ARG A 41 -2.47 3.99 24.84
C ARG A 41 -1.63 4.54 26.00
N ALA A 42 -0.36 4.85 25.75
CA ALA A 42 0.53 5.44 26.75
C ALA A 42 0.03 6.84 27.16
N GLY A 43 -0.44 7.64 26.20
CA GLY A 43 -1.02 8.94 26.42
C GLY A 43 -2.25 8.88 27.33
N GLU A 44 -3.16 7.93 27.09
CA GLU A 44 -4.35 7.72 27.93
C GLU A 44 -4.00 7.23 29.35
N GLN A 45 -2.93 6.44 29.51
CA GLN A 45 -2.45 5.99 30.82
C GLN A 45 -1.77 7.12 31.61
N LEU A 46 -1.05 8.01 30.94
CA LEU A 46 -0.35 9.13 31.54
C LEU A 46 -1.28 10.33 31.83
N TRP A 47 -2.24 10.58 30.93
CA TRP A 47 -3.20 11.68 31.01
C TRP A 47 -4.60 11.17 30.69
N SER A 48 -5.47 11.12 31.70
CA SER A 48 -6.86 10.69 31.53
C SER A 48 -7.60 11.58 30.54
N GLY A 49 -8.20 11.00 29.50
CA GLY A 49 -8.89 11.74 28.45
C GLY A 49 -7.95 12.46 27.48
N TYR A 50 -6.72 11.96 27.31
CA TYR A 50 -5.72 12.52 26.37
C TYR A 50 -6.31 12.75 24.97
N TYR A 51 -7.25 11.91 24.53
CA TYR A 51 -7.93 12.07 23.24
C TYR A 51 -8.52 13.49 23.03
N LYS A 52 -9.09 14.12 24.08
CA LYS A 52 -9.64 15.47 24.01
C LYS A 52 -8.56 16.56 24.04
N LEU A 53 -7.38 16.25 24.56
CA LEU A 53 -6.23 17.16 24.67
C LEU A 53 -5.39 17.21 23.37
N ARG A 54 -5.72 16.39 22.36
CA ARG A 54 -5.06 16.35 21.04
C ARG A 54 -5.39 17.54 20.14
N MET A 55 -6.45 18.27 20.44
CA MET A 55 -6.84 19.50 19.75
C MET A 55 -6.67 20.68 20.69
N ASP A 56 -6.29 21.83 20.14
CA ASP A 56 -6.27 23.05 20.94
C ASP A 56 -7.72 23.41 21.29
N PRO A 57 -8.02 23.70 22.56
CA PRO A 57 -9.35 24.10 22.95
C PRO A 57 -9.65 25.44 22.28
N VAL A 58 -10.68 25.46 21.45
CA VAL A 58 -11.18 26.68 20.81
C VAL A 58 -12.12 27.36 21.78
N GLN A 59 -11.91 28.66 22.01
CA GLN A 59 -12.80 29.43 22.87
C GLN A 59 -14.18 29.53 22.21
N PRO A 60 -15.26 29.08 22.86
CA PRO A 60 -16.59 29.23 22.29
C PRO A 60 -16.98 30.71 22.26
N GLU A 61 -17.40 31.20 21.08
CA GLU A 61 -17.81 32.60 20.86
C GLU A 61 -19.22 32.91 21.43
N CYS A 62 -19.87 31.92 22.03
CA CYS A 62 -21.22 32.06 22.54
C CYS A 62 -21.26 32.81 23.89
N ASP A 63 -22.27 33.67 24.03
CA ASP A 63 -22.56 34.41 25.26
C ASP A 63 -23.25 33.53 26.32
N LEU A 64 -22.59 33.38 27.48
CA LEU A 64 -23.08 32.62 28.63
C LEU A 64 -24.34 33.20 29.27
N ASN A 65 -24.55 34.52 29.11
CA ASN A 65 -25.59 35.30 29.77
C ASN A 65 -26.62 35.86 28.77
N ARG A 66 -26.89 35.12 27.69
CA ARG A 66 -27.92 35.49 26.71
C ARG A 66 -29.30 35.53 27.37
N ASP A 67 -30.02 36.64 27.19
CA ASP A 67 -31.39 36.79 27.67
C ASP A 67 -32.35 36.01 26.77
N ILE A 68 -32.93 34.95 27.34
CA ILE A 68 -33.79 33.98 26.64
C ILE A 68 -35.07 34.66 26.15
N GLU A 69 -35.68 35.53 26.96
CA GLU A 69 -36.98 36.13 26.63
C GLU A 69 -36.84 37.20 25.55
N ALA A 70 -35.75 37.98 25.57
CA ALA A 70 -35.45 38.98 24.55
C ALA A 70 -35.14 38.33 23.18
N GLU A 71 -34.48 37.17 23.19
CA GLU A 71 -34.15 36.44 21.97
C GLU A 71 -35.36 35.71 21.36
N VAL A 72 -36.19 35.08 22.19
CA VAL A 72 -37.45 34.48 21.75
C VAL A 72 -38.32 35.55 21.08
N ALA A 73 -38.41 36.75 21.67
CA ALA A 73 -39.14 37.86 21.08
C ALA A 73 -38.55 38.33 19.73
N ARG A 74 -37.23 38.31 19.58
CA ARG A 74 -36.53 38.65 18.33
C ARG A 74 -36.77 37.60 17.24
N GLU A 75 -36.63 36.32 17.57
CA GLU A 75 -36.74 35.20 16.60
C GLU A 75 -38.19 34.93 16.16
N LEU A 76 -39.16 35.30 17.00
CA LEU A 76 -40.59 35.35 16.65
C LEU A 76 -40.97 36.59 15.83
N ALA A 77 -40.28 37.72 16.02
CA ALA A 77 -40.46 38.93 15.20
C ALA A 77 -39.80 38.79 13.81
N GLU A 78 -38.77 37.94 13.69
CA GLU A 78 -38.10 37.61 12.43
C GLU A 78 -38.95 36.60 11.64
N GLN A 79 -39.89 37.14 10.86
CA GLN A 79 -40.70 36.38 9.90
C GLN A 79 -39.84 36.00 8.69
N ALA A 80 -39.98 34.77 8.21
CA ALA A 80 -39.34 34.33 6.98
C ALA A 80 -39.79 35.23 5.82
N PRO A 81 -38.89 35.71 4.94
CA PRO A 81 -39.28 36.47 3.77
C PRO A 81 -40.26 35.65 2.93
N SER A 82 -41.40 36.25 2.58
CA SER A 82 -42.53 35.58 1.89
C SER A 82 -42.20 35.07 0.48
N ASP A 83 -41.01 35.36 -0.04
CA ASP A 83 -40.59 35.12 -1.42
C ASP A 83 -39.58 33.98 -1.57
N ASP A 84 -39.30 33.17 -0.53
CA ASP A 84 -38.41 32.01 -0.66
C ASP A 84 -39.16 30.81 -1.30
N PRO A 85 -38.83 30.40 -2.55
CA PRO A 85 -39.51 29.30 -3.24
C PRO A 85 -39.40 27.97 -2.51
N MET A 86 -38.40 27.81 -1.63
CA MET A 86 -38.23 26.63 -0.80
C MET A 86 -39.25 26.58 0.35
N ALA A 87 -39.62 27.73 0.93
CA ALA A 87 -40.61 27.83 2.00
C ALA A 87 -42.04 27.51 1.51
N ALA A 88 -42.33 27.82 0.24
CA ALA A 88 -43.60 27.46 -0.40
C ALA A 88 -43.75 25.95 -0.63
N LEU A 89 -42.64 25.21 -0.76
CA LEU A 89 -42.63 23.76 -0.98
C LEU A 89 -42.83 22.96 0.32
N LEU A 90 -42.40 23.51 1.47
CA LEU A 90 -42.42 22.87 2.79
C LEU A 90 -43.68 23.19 3.61
N GLY A 91 -44.53 24.12 3.13
CA GLY A 91 -45.71 24.60 3.84
C GLY A 91 -45.37 25.68 4.88
N ALA A 92 -46.27 26.64 5.09
CA ALA A 92 -46.12 27.69 6.09
C ALA A 92 -46.17 27.08 7.50
N HIS A 93 -45.01 26.76 8.07
CA HIS A 93 -44.92 26.28 9.43
C HIS A 93 -44.97 27.49 10.38
N GLU A 94 -46.04 27.62 11.15
CA GLU A 94 -46.16 28.61 12.21
C GLU A 94 -45.13 28.24 13.30
N LYS A 95 -44.21 29.15 13.63
CA LYS A 95 -43.21 28.93 14.68
C LYS A 95 -43.91 28.90 16.04
N ASP A 96 -43.98 27.75 16.71
CA ASP A 96 -44.53 27.68 18.08
C ASP A 96 -43.56 28.40 19.06
N PRO A 97 -44.01 29.43 19.80
CA PRO A 97 -43.20 30.12 20.80
C PRO A 97 -42.55 29.20 21.83
N ARG A 98 -43.17 28.05 22.15
CA ARG A 98 -42.63 27.09 23.12
C ARG A 98 -41.46 26.30 22.56
N GLU A 99 -41.50 25.96 21.27
CA GLU A 99 -40.41 25.23 20.60
C GLU A 99 -39.20 26.15 20.39
N VAL A 100 -39.44 27.40 20.01
CA VAL A 100 -38.40 28.44 19.88
C VAL A 100 -37.71 28.68 21.23
N ARG A 101 -38.49 28.83 22.31
CA ARG A 101 -37.94 28.94 23.66
C ARG A 101 -37.12 27.73 24.07
N LEU A 102 -37.61 26.52 23.83
CA LEU A 102 -36.90 25.28 24.17
C LEU A 102 -35.59 25.15 23.38
N ALA A 103 -35.57 25.55 22.10
CA ALA A 103 -34.38 25.56 21.28
C ALA A 103 -33.33 26.56 21.81
N ILE A 104 -33.75 27.77 22.19
CA ILE A 104 -32.87 28.77 22.79
C ILE A 104 -32.35 28.29 24.15
N GLU A 105 -33.19 27.74 25.01
CA GLU A 105 -32.78 27.16 26.31
C GLU A 105 -31.72 26.05 26.13
N ARG A 106 -31.89 25.16 25.15
CA ARG A 106 -30.88 24.13 24.80
C ARG A 106 -29.59 24.74 24.28
N SER A 107 -29.68 25.75 23.41
CA SER A 107 -28.49 26.43 22.89
C SER A 107 -27.65 27.09 23.99
N VAL A 108 -28.30 27.69 25.00
CA VAL A 108 -27.63 28.27 26.17
C VAL A 108 -27.03 27.17 27.06
N ALA A 109 -27.71 26.05 27.23
CA ALA A 109 -27.18 24.90 27.97
C ALA A 109 -25.94 24.30 27.29
N ASP A 110 -25.98 24.10 25.98
CA ASP A 110 -24.85 23.62 25.17
C ASP A 110 -23.67 24.59 25.23
N CYS A 111 -23.95 25.90 25.19
CA CYS A 111 -22.96 26.96 25.36
C CYS A 111 -22.26 26.91 26.72
N ARG A 112 -23.02 26.74 27.81
CA ARG A 112 -22.45 26.56 29.16
C ARG A 112 -21.60 25.30 29.26
N ALA A 113 -22.06 24.20 28.68
CA ALA A 113 -21.31 22.95 28.66
C ALA A 113 -20.00 23.10 27.86
N ALA A 114 -20.03 23.81 26.74
CA ALA A 114 -18.84 24.11 25.93
C ALA A 114 -17.81 24.94 26.71
N HIS A 115 -18.22 26.01 27.38
CA HIS A 115 -17.33 26.83 28.24
C HIS A 115 -16.76 26.02 29.41
N ALA A 116 -17.58 25.23 30.11
CA ALA A 116 -17.10 24.35 31.19
C ALA A 116 -16.08 23.31 30.69
N SER A 117 -16.30 22.76 29.49
CA SER A 117 -15.34 21.84 28.87
C SER A 117 -14.05 22.53 28.43
N TYR A 118 -14.13 23.79 27.99
CA TYR A 118 -12.97 24.60 27.63
C TYR A 118 -12.08 24.87 28.83
N GLU A 119 -12.65 25.30 29.96
CA GLU A 119 -11.92 25.53 31.22
C GLU A 119 -11.25 24.24 31.74
N ASP A 120 -11.99 23.13 31.78
CA ASP A 120 -11.46 21.82 32.21
C ASP A 120 -10.30 21.33 31.32
N LEU A 121 -10.35 21.60 30.01
CA LEU A 121 -9.27 21.26 29.08
C LEU A 121 -8.07 22.21 29.22
N GLN A 122 -8.32 23.49 29.48
CA GLN A 122 -7.28 24.50 29.67
C GLN A 122 -6.43 24.19 30.91
N ASP A 123 -7.06 23.77 32.00
CA ASP A 123 -6.36 23.40 33.24
C ASP A 123 -5.51 22.13 33.10
N LYS A 124 -5.92 21.21 32.22
CA LYS A 124 -5.20 19.95 31.94
C LYS A 124 -4.06 20.11 30.93
N LEU A 125 -3.95 21.25 30.25
CA LEU A 125 -2.91 21.55 29.26
C LEU A 125 -1.56 21.91 29.91
N THR A 126 -0.93 20.92 30.53
CA THR A 126 0.44 21.05 31.07
C THR A 126 1.49 21.13 29.95
N PRO A 127 2.68 21.72 30.19
CA PRO A 127 3.77 21.74 29.21
C PRO A 127 4.20 20.34 28.78
N GLY A 128 4.08 19.34 29.66
CA GLY A 128 4.33 17.93 29.33
C GLY A 128 3.36 17.37 28.28
N VAL A 129 2.06 17.68 28.41
CA VAL A 129 1.04 17.30 27.42
C VAL A 129 1.32 17.96 26.07
N LYS A 130 1.70 19.24 26.05
CA LYS A 130 2.03 19.95 24.81
C LYS A 130 3.23 19.34 24.09
N ALA A 131 4.28 18.98 24.82
CA ALA A 131 5.45 18.31 24.25
C ALA A 131 5.10 16.91 23.72
N TYR A 132 4.35 16.13 24.48
CA TYR A 132 3.91 14.79 24.06
C TYR A 132 3.03 14.85 22.80
N ARG A 133 2.05 15.76 22.79
CA ARG A 133 1.18 16.03 21.66
C ARG A 133 1.94 16.42 20.40
N ALA A 134 2.95 17.29 20.52
CA ALA A 134 3.76 17.67 19.36
C ALA A 134 4.46 16.45 18.71
N VAL A 135 4.98 15.53 19.53
CA VAL A 135 5.61 14.30 19.04
C VAL A 135 4.56 13.35 18.45
N GLU A 136 3.42 13.18 19.12
CA GLU A 136 2.34 12.30 18.64
C GLU A 136 1.74 12.79 17.32
N LEU A 137 1.47 14.08 17.18
CA LEU A 137 0.98 14.68 15.93
C LEU A 137 2.01 14.57 14.81
N PHE A 138 3.31 14.77 15.11
CA PHE A 138 4.36 14.54 14.11
C PHE A 138 4.37 13.09 13.61
N VAL A 139 4.21 12.12 14.52
CA VAL A 139 4.09 10.70 14.13
C VAL A 139 2.81 10.45 13.34
N ALA A 140 1.69 11.08 13.71
CA ALA A 140 0.41 10.99 12.99
C ALA A 140 0.53 11.52 11.55
N ASP A 141 1.15 12.68 11.36
CA ASP A 141 1.39 13.29 10.05
C ASP A 141 2.31 12.41 9.19
N LEU A 142 3.34 11.82 9.80
CA LEU A 142 4.24 10.89 9.13
C LEU A 142 3.51 9.62 8.67
N ILE A 143 2.54 9.12 9.44
CA ILE A 143 1.68 8.00 9.06
C ILE A 143 0.74 8.40 7.92
N ALA A 144 0.08 9.55 8.02
CA ALA A 144 -0.83 10.03 6.98
C ALA A 144 -0.08 10.19 5.64
N PHE A 145 1.12 10.76 5.69
CA PHE A 145 2.02 10.80 4.53
C PHE A 145 2.40 9.41 4.04
N GLY A 146 2.77 8.50 4.95
CA GLY A 146 3.12 7.12 4.64
C GLY A 146 2.00 6.36 3.92
N LEU A 147 0.75 6.46 4.39
CA LEU A 147 -0.42 5.81 3.79
C LEU A 147 -0.66 6.28 2.36
N THR A 148 -0.53 7.58 2.10
CA THR A 148 -0.63 8.12 0.74
C THR A 148 0.57 7.71 -0.12
N ALA A 149 1.78 7.72 0.45
CA ALA A 149 3.02 7.37 -0.24
C ALA A 149 3.12 5.87 -0.59
N GLN A 150 2.57 4.96 0.22
CA GLN A 150 2.61 3.50 0.02
C GLN A 150 2.15 3.11 -1.39
N ARG A 151 1.10 3.76 -1.89
CA ARG A 151 0.59 3.56 -3.25
C ARG A 151 1.70 3.82 -4.27
N TYR A 152 2.29 5.01 -4.24
CA TYR A 152 3.37 5.37 -5.17
C TYR A 152 4.61 4.49 -5.01
N VAL A 153 4.98 4.15 -3.77
CA VAL A 153 6.10 3.24 -3.48
C VAL A 153 5.89 1.88 -4.14
N LEU A 154 4.68 1.31 -4.07
CA LEU A 154 4.37 0.04 -4.72
C LEU A 154 4.58 0.11 -6.24
N VAL A 155 4.04 1.13 -6.92
CA VAL A 155 4.17 1.24 -8.38
C VAL A 155 5.62 1.42 -8.77
N ILE A 156 6.36 2.30 -8.09
CA ILE A 156 7.77 2.56 -8.38
C ILE A 156 8.59 1.29 -8.15
N LEU A 157 8.37 0.59 -7.04
CA LEU A 157 9.06 -0.65 -6.71
C LEU A 157 8.78 -1.74 -7.74
N VAL A 158 7.50 -1.98 -8.06
CA VAL A 158 7.07 -2.99 -9.04
C VAL A 158 7.67 -2.67 -10.42
N MET A 159 7.59 -1.42 -10.87
CA MET A 159 8.13 -1.01 -12.18
C MET A 159 9.64 -1.13 -12.25
N LEU A 160 10.35 -0.67 -11.22
CA LEU A 160 11.81 -0.75 -11.16
C LEU A 160 12.26 -2.22 -11.18
N CYS A 161 11.63 -3.08 -10.38
CA CYS A 161 11.93 -4.51 -10.33
C CYS A 161 11.57 -5.20 -11.66
N ALA A 162 10.42 -4.90 -12.25
CA ALA A 162 9.97 -5.50 -13.50
C ALA A 162 10.87 -5.12 -14.69
N VAL A 163 11.30 -3.84 -14.78
CA VAL A 163 12.23 -3.39 -15.83
C VAL A 163 13.58 -4.08 -15.64
N THR A 164 14.07 -4.14 -14.40
CA THR A 164 15.34 -4.82 -14.10
C THR A 164 15.27 -6.31 -14.42
N ALA A 165 14.19 -7.00 -14.05
CA ALA A 165 13.99 -8.42 -14.33
C ALA A 165 13.89 -8.70 -15.84
N THR A 166 13.22 -7.82 -16.59
CA THR A 166 13.14 -7.89 -18.06
C THR A 166 14.53 -7.72 -18.68
N LEU A 167 15.30 -6.74 -18.21
CA LEU A 167 16.64 -6.49 -18.71
C LEU A 167 17.63 -7.58 -18.29
N THR A 168 17.51 -8.20 -17.11
CA THR A 168 18.46 -9.20 -16.61
C THR A 168 18.08 -10.64 -16.94
N ARG A 169 16.88 -10.88 -17.49
CA ARG A 169 16.32 -12.22 -17.79
C ARG A 169 16.05 -13.06 -16.53
N HIS A 170 15.63 -12.41 -15.44
CA HIS A 170 15.36 -13.04 -14.13
C HIS A 170 13.88 -13.12 -13.78
N HIS A 171 12.98 -12.99 -14.76
CA HIS A 171 11.58 -13.28 -14.54
C HIS A 171 11.34 -14.76 -14.20
N ILE A 172 10.31 -15.03 -13.40
CA ILE A 172 9.94 -16.39 -13.00
C ILE A 172 9.25 -17.08 -14.19
N ALA A 173 9.92 -18.10 -14.73
CA ALA A 173 9.44 -18.97 -15.80
C ALA A 173 9.69 -20.44 -15.41
N MET A 174 8.96 -21.36 -16.04
CA MET A 174 9.10 -22.81 -15.78
C MET A 174 10.46 -23.35 -16.26
N ARG A 175 11.05 -22.70 -17.27
CA ARG A 175 12.37 -23.02 -17.81
C ARG A 175 13.18 -21.75 -18.07
N ALA A 176 14.50 -21.83 -17.88
CA ALA A 176 15.41 -20.77 -18.31
C ALA A 176 15.51 -20.68 -19.85
N MET A 177 15.76 -19.48 -20.37
CA MET A 177 15.99 -19.25 -21.80
C MET A 177 17.40 -19.70 -22.19
N GLU A 178 17.51 -20.84 -22.88
CA GLU A 178 18.80 -21.43 -23.30
C GLU A 178 19.04 -21.27 -24.81
N THR A 179 17.98 -21.33 -25.61
CA THR A 179 18.09 -21.28 -27.08
C THR A 179 17.66 -19.93 -27.65
N ARG A 180 18.04 -19.65 -28.91
CA ARG A 180 17.61 -18.44 -29.63
C ARG A 180 16.10 -18.41 -29.86
N LEU A 181 15.46 -19.57 -30.07
CA LEU A 181 14.01 -19.64 -30.24
C LEU A 181 13.29 -19.28 -28.94
N ASP A 182 13.73 -19.83 -27.79
CA ASP A 182 13.20 -19.49 -26.46
C ASP A 182 13.25 -17.98 -26.22
N TYR A 183 14.39 -17.36 -26.52
CA TYR A 183 14.61 -15.93 -26.34
C TYR A 183 13.63 -15.07 -27.16
N THR A 184 13.52 -15.36 -28.46
CA THR A 184 12.68 -14.58 -29.37
C THR A 184 11.20 -14.74 -29.02
N VAL A 185 10.74 -15.98 -28.77
CA VAL A 185 9.33 -16.23 -28.40
C VAL A 185 9.00 -15.55 -27.07
N SER A 186 9.84 -15.71 -26.05
CA SER A 186 9.62 -15.14 -24.73
C SER A 186 9.55 -13.62 -24.76
N HIS A 187 10.51 -12.94 -25.40
CA HIS A 187 10.50 -11.47 -25.49
C HIS A 187 9.43 -10.91 -26.44
N THR A 188 9.03 -11.66 -27.47
CA THR A 188 7.90 -11.27 -28.34
C THR A 188 6.61 -11.26 -27.54
N LEU A 189 6.32 -12.35 -26.81
CA LEU A 189 5.13 -12.46 -25.98
C LEU A 189 5.13 -11.45 -24.82
N GLN A 190 6.28 -11.22 -24.18
CA GLN A 190 6.44 -10.16 -23.18
C GLN A 190 6.11 -8.79 -23.75
N THR A 191 6.57 -8.49 -24.98
CA THR A 191 6.31 -7.19 -25.62
C THR A 191 4.82 -7.02 -25.94
N ILE A 192 4.17 -8.06 -26.46
CA ILE A 192 2.71 -8.04 -26.70
C ILE A 192 1.96 -7.83 -25.38
N ALA A 193 2.29 -8.59 -24.33
CA ALA A 193 1.67 -8.46 -23.02
C ALA A 193 1.86 -7.06 -22.42
N ASN A 194 3.09 -6.53 -22.43
CA ASN A 194 3.38 -5.19 -21.92
C ASN A 194 2.65 -4.10 -22.72
N ALA A 195 2.52 -4.26 -24.04
CA ALA A 195 1.73 -3.36 -24.88
C ALA A 195 0.23 -3.42 -24.55
N MET A 196 -0.31 -4.59 -24.23
CA MET A 196 -1.70 -4.74 -23.74
C MET A 196 -1.91 -4.05 -22.39
N LEU A 197 -0.96 -4.18 -21.45
CA LEU A 197 -0.99 -3.46 -20.17
C LEU A 197 -0.96 -1.95 -20.36
N LEU A 198 -0.08 -1.46 -21.23
CA LEU A 198 0.02 -0.06 -21.58
C LEU A 198 -1.29 0.45 -22.20
N GLY A 199 -1.80 -0.25 -23.21
CA GLY A 199 -3.05 0.11 -23.88
C GLY A 199 -4.23 0.13 -22.90
N SER A 200 -4.36 -0.89 -22.05
CA SER A 200 -5.41 -0.95 -21.04
C SER A 200 -5.34 0.21 -20.05
N SER A 201 -4.13 0.57 -19.60
CA SER A 201 -3.89 1.68 -18.67
C SER A 201 -4.19 3.05 -19.29
N VAL A 202 -3.86 3.25 -20.57
CA VAL A 202 -4.16 4.47 -21.31
C VAL A 202 -5.66 4.62 -21.52
N ILE A 203 -6.36 3.56 -21.93
CA ILE A 203 -7.81 3.57 -22.10
C ILE A 203 -8.48 3.86 -20.75
N PHE A 204 -8.04 3.22 -19.67
CA PHE A 204 -8.58 3.47 -18.35
C PHE A 204 -8.43 4.94 -17.92
N ARG A 205 -7.25 5.54 -18.10
CA ARG A 205 -7.03 6.97 -17.81
C ARG A 205 -7.96 7.87 -18.65
N GLN A 206 -8.14 7.56 -19.94
CA GLN A 206 -9.03 8.32 -20.80
C GLN A 206 -10.49 8.20 -20.35
N SER A 207 -10.93 6.99 -19.98
CA SER A 207 -12.28 6.76 -19.45
C SER A 207 -12.51 7.49 -18.12
N SER A 208 -11.52 7.53 -17.22
CA SER A 208 -11.62 8.29 -15.97
C SER A 208 -11.77 9.79 -16.22
N LEU A 209 -10.97 10.36 -17.15
CA LEU A 209 -11.06 11.77 -17.51
C LEU A 209 -12.34 12.15 -18.27
N ALA A 210 -12.91 11.21 -19.02
CA ALA A 210 -14.16 11.41 -19.75
C ALA A 210 -15.40 11.32 -18.84
N SER A 211 -15.25 10.78 -17.62
CA SER A 211 -16.34 10.73 -16.67
C SER A 211 -16.60 12.13 -16.09
N SER A 212 -17.86 12.52 -15.91
CA SER A 212 -18.26 13.83 -15.37
C SER A 212 -17.92 14.03 -13.88
N THR A 213 -17.22 13.08 -13.28
CA THR A 213 -16.80 13.11 -11.88
C THR A 213 -15.42 13.79 -11.78
N THR A 214 -15.26 14.70 -10.82
CA THR A 214 -13.98 15.35 -10.55
C THR A 214 -12.95 14.30 -10.09
N VAL A 215 -12.07 13.86 -10.99
CA VAL A 215 -10.97 12.95 -10.67
C VAL A 215 -9.94 13.71 -9.82
N SER A 216 -9.55 13.15 -8.68
CA SER A 216 -8.50 13.71 -7.83
C SER A 216 -7.16 13.79 -8.59
N GLY A 217 -6.39 14.86 -8.36
CA GLY A 217 -5.04 15.00 -8.93
C GLY A 217 -4.12 13.83 -8.57
N GLU A 218 -4.29 13.24 -7.39
CA GLU A 218 -3.51 12.08 -6.93
C GLU A 218 -3.79 10.81 -7.75
N GLU A 219 -5.07 10.53 -8.03
CA GLU A 219 -5.47 9.38 -8.84
C GLU A 219 -4.96 9.52 -10.28
N LEU A 220 -5.00 10.74 -10.83
CA LEU A 220 -4.46 11.01 -12.16
C LEU A 220 -2.95 10.82 -12.22
N LEU A 221 -2.21 11.28 -11.20
CA LEU A 221 -0.77 11.04 -11.09
C LEU A 221 -0.46 9.55 -11.05
N LEU A 222 -1.24 8.78 -10.30
CA LEU A 222 -1.07 7.33 -10.20
C LEU A 222 -1.27 6.61 -11.55
N HIS A 223 -2.31 6.98 -12.31
CA HIS A 223 -2.51 6.48 -13.68
C HIS A 223 -1.32 6.82 -14.58
N ASN A 224 -0.76 8.03 -14.46
CA ASN A 224 0.41 8.42 -15.24
C ASN A 224 1.63 7.56 -14.90
N PHE A 225 1.86 7.25 -13.61
CA PHE A 225 2.97 6.36 -13.21
C PHE A 225 2.85 4.96 -13.82
N TRP A 226 1.64 4.38 -13.85
CA TRP A 226 1.41 3.09 -14.50
C TRP A 226 1.67 3.14 -16.01
N ILE A 227 1.16 4.17 -16.69
CA ILE A 227 1.37 4.36 -18.13
C ILE A 227 2.87 4.49 -18.45
N VAL A 228 3.59 5.34 -17.70
CA VAL A 228 5.04 5.53 -17.88
C VAL A 228 5.77 4.21 -17.60
N GLY A 229 5.41 3.51 -16.52
CA GLY A 229 6.01 2.23 -16.15
C GLY A 229 5.83 1.15 -17.22
N PHE A 230 4.61 0.96 -17.73
CA PHE A 230 4.35 0.01 -18.80
C PHE A 230 4.96 0.43 -20.13
N ALA A 231 5.05 1.72 -20.42
CA ALA A 231 5.78 2.22 -21.58
C ALA A 231 7.27 1.84 -21.47
N CYS A 232 7.90 2.08 -20.30
CA CYS A 232 9.27 1.66 -20.04
C CYS A 232 9.45 0.14 -20.17
N LEU A 233 8.52 -0.67 -19.66
CA LEU A 233 8.57 -2.14 -19.79
C LEU A 233 8.44 -2.60 -21.23
N THR A 234 7.54 -2.00 -22.00
CA THR A 234 7.34 -2.29 -23.42
C THR A 234 8.60 -1.94 -24.21
N LEU A 235 9.21 -0.79 -23.92
CA LEU A 235 10.48 -0.37 -24.53
C LEU A 235 11.63 -1.30 -24.12
N ALA A 236 11.71 -1.72 -22.85
CA ALA A 236 12.75 -2.63 -22.37
C ALA A 236 12.65 -4.02 -23.01
N SER A 237 11.44 -4.56 -23.14
CA SER A 237 11.21 -5.85 -23.82
C SER A 237 11.47 -5.75 -25.32
N LEU A 238 11.10 -4.63 -25.96
CA LEU A 238 11.35 -4.37 -27.37
C LEU A 238 12.86 -4.22 -27.66
N TYR A 239 13.58 -3.48 -26.81
CA TYR A 239 15.03 -3.35 -26.89
C TYR A 239 15.73 -4.71 -26.80
N ARG A 240 15.29 -5.57 -25.89
CA ARG A 240 15.78 -6.94 -25.77
C ARG A 240 15.42 -7.80 -26.99
N LEU A 241 14.22 -7.65 -27.53
CA LEU A 241 13.79 -8.37 -28.72
C LEU A 241 14.70 -8.07 -29.93
N PHE A 242 15.11 -6.82 -30.12
CA PHE A 242 16.03 -6.45 -31.21
C PHE A 242 17.50 -6.76 -30.92
N ARG A 243 17.92 -6.80 -29.64
CA ARG A 243 19.31 -7.04 -29.24
C ARG A 243 19.49 -8.42 -28.64
N VAL A 244 19.46 -9.43 -29.52
CA VAL A 244 19.69 -10.84 -29.17
C VAL A 244 21.16 -11.05 -28.75
N PRO A 245 21.44 -11.65 -27.57
CA PRO A 245 22.80 -11.93 -27.15
C PRO A 245 23.38 -13.16 -27.87
N ASP A 246 24.68 -13.13 -28.16
CA ASP A 246 25.37 -14.20 -28.90
C ASP A 246 25.61 -15.47 -28.10
N ASN A 247 25.37 -15.42 -26.78
CA ASN A 247 25.63 -16.52 -25.85
C ASN A 247 24.53 -17.60 -25.82
N LEU A 248 23.61 -17.61 -26.79
CA LEU A 248 22.46 -18.52 -26.85
C LEU A 248 22.70 -19.65 -27.85
N ALA A 249 22.30 -20.87 -27.47
CA ALA A 249 22.43 -22.03 -28.33
C ALA A 249 21.57 -21.87 -29.61
N PRO A 250 22.10 -22.20 -30.80
CA PRO A 250 21.32 -22.17 -32.02
C PRO A 250 20.25 -23.27 -32.02
N GLY A 251 19.05 -22.96 -32.53
CA GLY A 251 17.91 -23.87 -32.60
C GLY A 251 16.87 -23.66 -31.50
N GLY A 252 16.13 -24.72 -31.16
CA GLY A 252 15.09 -24.75 -30.13
C GLY A 252 13.82 -25.48 -30.58
N ASN A 253 13.00 -25.90 -29.62
CA ASN A 253 11.68 -26.48 -29.86
C ASN A 253 10.60 -25.50 -29.40
N LEU A 254 9.56 -25.31 -30.21
CA LEU A 254 8.49 -24.34 -29.98
C LEU A 254 7.73 -24.63 -28.66
N ASN A 255 7.49 -25.90 -28.33
CA ASN A 255 6.85 -26.30 -27.07
C ASN A 255 7.71 -25.94 -25.84
N GLN A 256 9.01 -26.08 -25.98
CA GLN A 256 9.96 -25.73 -24.93
C GLN A 256 10.10 -24.21 -24.76
N ALA A 257 9.99 -23.46 -25.86
CA ALA A 257 10.03 -22.01 -25.83
C ALA A 257 8.84 -21.40 -25.08
N PHE A 258 7.64 -21.99 -25.19
CA PHE A 258 6.49 -21.55 -24.40
C PHE A 258 6.71 -21.71 -22.88
N LEU A 259 7.45 -22.73 -22.43
CA LEU A 259 7.79 -22.92 -21.01
C LEU A 259 8.80 -21.87 -20.50
N SER A 260 9.52 -21.19 -21.41
CA SER A 260 10.45 -20.11 -21.07
C SER A 260 9.77 -18.72 -20.98
N VAL A 261 8.48 -18.64 -21.29
CA VAL A 261 7.69 -17.42 -21.18
C VAL A 261 7.40 -17.16 -19.69
N PRO A 262 7.66 -15.95 -19.17
CA PRO A 262 7.33 -15.60 -17.79
C PRO A 262 5.88 -15.82 -17.45
N LEU A 263 5.60 -16.26 -16.22
CA LEU A 263 4.24 -16.54 -15.77
C LEU A 263 3.34 -15.30 -15.89
N TYR A 264 3.85 -14.12 -15.51
CA TYR A 264 3.09 -12.87 -15.61
C TYR A 264 2.65 -12.55 -17.05
N THR A 265 3.49 -12.89 -18.03
CA THR A 265 3.20 -12.66 -19.45
C THR A 265 2.04 -13.53 -19.90
N VAL A 266 2.08 -14.83 -19.56
CA VAL A 266 0.97 -15.75 -19.89
C VAL A 266 -0.33 -15.29 -19.25
N MET A 267 -0.30 -14.94 -17.96
CA MET A 267 -1.48 -14.43 -17.25
C MET A 267 -2.01 -13.15 -17.88
N CYS A 268 -1.13 -12.22 -18.24
CA CYS A 268 -1.49 -10.97 -18.88
C CYS A 268 -2.10 -11.15 -20.27
N LEU A 269 -1.56 -12.07 -21.08
CA LEU A 269 -2.11 -12.36 -22.41
C LEU A 269 -3.53 -12.94 -22.28
N ILE A 270 -3.72 -13.90 -21.38
CA ILE A 270 -5.05 -14.49 -21.12
C ILE A 270 -6.04 -13.41 -20.65
N SER A 271 -5.69 -12.65 -19.60
CA SER A 271 -6.59 -11.63 -19.05
C SER A 271 -6.86 -10.51 -20.06
N GLY A 272 -5.83 -10.07 -20.78
CA GLY A 272 -5.95 -8.97 -21.73
C GLY A 272 -6.80 -9.34 -22.94
N THR A 273 -6.65 -10.55 -23.46
CA THR A 273 -7.50 -11.07 -24.54
C THR A 273 -8.94 -11.22 -24.04
N TYR A 274 -9.14 -11.76 -22.83
CA TYR A 274 -10.48 -11.88 -22.23
C TYR A 274 -11.21 -10.53 -22.14
N PHE A 275 -10.55 -9.51 -21.58
CA PHE A 275 -11.15 -8.18 -21.43
C PHE A 275 -11.37 -7.47 -22.77
N ALA A 276 -10.47 -7.66 -23.74
CA ALA A 276 -10.64 -7.14 -25.09
C ALA A 276 -11.85 -7.76 -25.80
N LEU A 277 -12.06 -9.07 -25.68
CA LEU A 277 -13.18 -9.78 -26.32
C LEU A 277 -14.55 -9.38 -25.75
N ILE A 278 -14.62 -8.99 -24.49
CA ILE A 278 -15.84 -8.51 -23.82
C ILE A 278 -16.07 -7.00 -24.08
N GLY A 279 -15.22 -6.36 -24.89
CA GLY A 279 -15.31 -4.93 -25.20
C GLY A 279 -14.94 -4.01 -24.02
N HIS A 280 -14.30 -4.55 -22.99
CA HIS A 280 -13.90 -3.83 -21.78
C HIS A 280 -12.37 -3.76 -21.68
N SER A 281 -11.73 -3.16 -22.69
CA SER A 281 -10.26 -3.10 -22.81
C SER A 281 -9.56 -2.36 -21.66
N SER A 282 -10.28 -1.57 -20.86
CA SER A 282 -9.78 -0.94 -19.62
C SER A 282 -9.72 -1.91 -18.42
N GLY A 283 -10.23 -3.14 -18.56
CA GLY A 283 -10.40 -4.08 -17.46
C GLY A 283 -9.14 -4.31 -16.64
N ILE A 284 -7.99 -4.55 -17.28
CA ILE A 284 -6.72 -4.74 -16.54
C ILE A 284 -6.33 -3.44 -15.81
N GLY A 285 -6.47 -2.28 -16.45
CA GLY A 285 -6.22 -0.98 -15.82
C GLY A 285 -7.06 -0.75 -14.56
N ILE A 286 -8.35 -1.13 -14.58
CA ILE A 286 -9.24 -1.04 -13.41
C ILE A 286 -8.75 -1.94 -12.27
N TYR A 287 -8.41 -3.20 -12.56
CA TYR A 287 -7.89 -4.12 -11.54
C TYR A 287 -6.52 -3.71 -10.99
N LEU A 288 -5.67 -3.08 -11.81
CA LEU A 288 -4.45 -2.44 -11.33
C LEU A 288 -4.76 -1.31 -10.36
N GLY A 289 -5.81 -0.51 -10.62
CA GLY A 289 -6.33 0.46 -9.65
C GLY A 289 -6.71 -0.20 -8.31
N LYS A 290 -7.37 -1.37 -8.35
CA LYS A 290 -7.69 -2.14 -7.12
C LYS A 290 -6.47 -2.68 -6.39
N MET A 291 -5.39 -3.02 -7.09
CA MET A 291 -4.12 -3.38 -6.48
C MET A 291 -3.58 -2.24 -5.58
N MET A 292 -3.84 -0.99 -5.95
CA MET A 292 -3.40 0.19 -5.21
C MET A 292 -4.16 0.41 -3.91
N GLU A 293 -5.44 0.07 -3.88
CA GLU A 293 -6.24 0.10 -2.64
C GLU A 293 -5.70 -0.92 -1.62
N LEU A 294 -5.07 -1.99 -2.09
CA LEU A 294 -4.48 -3.06 -1.29
C LEU A 294 -2.94 -2.98 -1.23
N ALA A 295 -2.36 -1.79 -1.45
CA ALA A 295 -0.93 -1.64 -1.63
C ALA A 295 -0.10 -2.13 -0.43
N ASP A 296 -0.59 -1.91 0.79
CA ASP A 296 0.03 -2.37 2.03
C ASP A 296 0.25 -3.90 2.01
N MET A 297 -0.78 -4.67 1.62
CA MET A 297 -0.68 -6.13 1.54
C MET A 297 0.41 -6.57 0.55
N PHE A 298 0.47 -5.96 -0.64
CA PHE A 298 1.46 -6.30 -1.66
C PHE A 298 2.88 -5.90 -1.25
N LEU A 299 3.04 -4.74 -0.61
CA LEU A 299 4.32 -4.29 -0.08
C LEU A 299 4.81 -5.21 1.04
N ASN A 300 3.93 -5.65 1.94
CA ASN A 300 4.26 -6.60 3.00
C ASN A 300 4.68 -7.96 2.44
N VAL A 301 4.00 -8.48 1.41
CA VAL A 301 4.43 -9.71 0.72
C VAL A 301 5.81 -9.53 0.08
N GLY A 302 6.05 -8.40 -0.59
CA GLY A 302 7.36 -8.08 -1.17
C GLY A 302 8.47 -8.00 -0.11
N LEU A 303 8.18 -7.37 1.02
CA LEU A 303 9.07 -7.28 2.17
C LEU A 303 9.38 -8.66 2.75
N TYR A 304 8.38 -9.54 2.89
CA TYR A 304 8.56 -10.90 3.39
C TYR A 304 9.48 -11.72 2.48
N VAL A 305 9.27 -11.66 1.17
CA VAL A 305 10.15 -12.34 0.21
C VAL A 305 11.57 -11.77 0.29
N TRP A 306 11.72 -10.45 0.38
CA TRP A 306 13.03 -9.81 0.48
C TRP A 306 13.78 -10.19 1.76
N VAL A 307 13.12 -10.15 2.92
CA VAL A 307 13.69 -10.58 4.20
C VAL A 307 14.03 -12.08 4.17
N GLY A 308 13.18 -12.92 3.57
CA GLY A 308 13.46 -14.35 3.41
C GLY A 308 14.70 -14.62 2.56
N MET A 309 14.87 -13.85 1.48
CA MET A 309 16.06 -13.90 0.63
C MET A 309 17.32 -13.39 1.32
N MET A 310 17.21 -12.38 2.20
CA MET A 310 18.32 -11.94 3.05
C MET A 310 18.68 -12.99 4.10
N LEU A 311 17.69 -13.56 4.81
CA LEU A 311 17.91 -14.62 5.79
C LEU A 311 18.57 -15.85 5.17
N LYS A 312 18.21 -16.20 3.93
CA LYS A 312 18.88 -17.26 3.15
C LYS A 312 20.39 -17.02 2.97
N GLN A 313 20.83 -15.76 2.87
CA GLN A 313 22.26 -15.43 2.76
C GLN A 313 22.97 -15.44 4.13
N THR A 314 22.22 -15.39 5.24
CA THR A 314 22.77 -15.51 6.59
C THR A 314 22.95 -16.97 7.01
N ARG A 315 23.72 -17.19 8.08
CA ARG A 315 23.86 -18.52 8.70
C ARG A 315 22.74 -18.85 9.69
N LEU A 316 21.78 -17.95 9.89
CA LEU A 316 20.78 -18.06 10.96
C LEU A 316 19.93 -19.32 10.81
N ALA A 317 19.45 -19.61 9.60
CA ALA A 317 18.69 -20.83 9.32
C ALA A 317 19.52 -22.09 9.68
N THR A 318 20.76 -22.17 9.21
CA THR A 318 21.66 -23.29 9.51
C THR A 318 21.96 -23.42 11.01
N LEU A 319 22.13 -22.30 11.72
CA LEU A 319 22.34 -22.28 13.18
C LEU A 319 21.12 -22.85 13.92
N VAL A 320 19.91 -22.46 13.53
CA VAL A 320 18.67 -23.03 14.09
C VAL A 320 18.57 -24.52 13.79
N PHE A 321 18.87 -24.93 12.56
CA PHE A 321 18.90 -26.35 12.19
C PHE A 321 19.93 -27.17 12.99
N ASN A 322 21.07 -26.58 13.33
CA ASN A 322 22.09 -27.24 14.16
C ASN A 322 21.62 -27.51 15.60
N ILE A 323 20.61 -26.81 16.11
CA ILE A 323 19.98 -27.12 17.41
C ILE A 323 19.29 -28.50 17.36
N PHE A 324 18.77 -28.89 16.20
CA PHE A 324 18.05 -30.16 16.01
C PHE A 324 18.95 -31.32 15.54
N ARG A 325 20.17 -31.04 15.05
CA ARG A 325 21.15 -32.08 14.65
C ARG A 325 21.44 -33.16 15.72
N PRO A 326 21.49 -32.85 17.03
CA PRO A 326 21.73 -33.86 18.06
C PRO A 326 20.72 -35.02 18.07
N TRP A 327 19.49 -34.79 17.58
CA TRP A 327 18.44 -35.80 17.55
C TRP A 327 18.58 -36.85 16.44
N ARG A 328 19.59 -36.74 15.55
CA ARG A 328 19.85 -37.69 14.43
C ARG A 328 18.61 -38.03 13.59
N MET A 329 17.70 -37.08 13.39
CA MET A 329 16.49 -37.31 12.59
C MET A 329 16.82 -37.47 11.11
N PRO A 330 16.06 -38.30 10.36
CA PRO A 330 16.13 -38.29 8.90
C PRO A 330 15.88 -36.88 8.35
N PRO A 331 16.54 -36.48 7.23
CA PRO A 331 16.38 -35.16 6.63
C PRO A 331 14.91 -34.76 6.36
N GLU A 332 14.07 -35.74 6.00
CA GLU A 332 12.64 -35.57 5.75
C GLU A 332 11.87 -35.13 7.01
N MET A 333 12.13 -35.77 8.15
CA MET A 333 11.50 -35.42 9.43
C MET A 333 11.98 -34.05 9.93
N LEU A 334 13.25 -33.74 9.67
CA LEU A 334 13.88 -32.48 10.04
C LEU A 334 13.27 -31.32 9.23
N ALA A 335 12.95 -31.55 7.95
CA ALA A 335 12.19 -30.61 7.13
C ALA A 335 10.77 -30.37 7.66
N VAL A 336 10.04 -31.42 8.06
CA VAL A 336 8.70 -31.30 8.64
C VAL A 336 8.72 -30.49 9.94
N VAL A 337 9.65 -30.79 10.85
CA VAL A 337 9.80 -30.05 12.11
C VAL A 337 10.14 -28.59 11.85
N ALA A 338 11.05 -28.30 10.92
CA ALA A 338 11.40 -26.93 10.59
C ALA A 338 10.23 -26.14 9.97
N VAL A 339 9.43 -26.77 9.11
CA VAL A 339 8.22 -26.17 8.57
C VAL A 339 7.20 -25.92 9.68
N LEU A 340 7.00 -26.85 10.62
CA LEU A 340 6.10 -26.66 11.76
C LEU A 340 6.55 -25.53 12.69
N VAL A 341 7.83 -25.51 13.08
CA VAL A 341 8.41 -24.46 13.94
C VAL A 341 8.35 -23.09 13.26
N ALA A 342 8.53 -23.04 11.94
CA ALA A 342 8.38 -21.82 11.16
C ALA A 342 6.91 -21.38 11.05
N ALA A 343 6.00 -22.30 10.74
CA ALA A 343 4.61 -22.02 10.43
C ALA A 343 3.79 -21.67 11.67
N VAL A 344 3.99 -22.35 12.81
CA VAL A 344 3.13 -22.18 13.99
C VAL A 344 3.13 -20.75 14.55
N PRO A 345 4.29 -20.08 14.77
CA PRO A 345 4.31 -18.71 15.28
C PRO A 345 3.84 -17.67 14.27
N THR A 346 3.87 -18.00 12.97
CA THR A 346 3.66 -17.06 11.87
C THR A 346 2.38 -17.32 11.06
N ALA A 347 1.60 -18.32 11.45
CA ALA A 347 0.37 -18.73 10.78
C ALA A 347 -0.65 -17.59 10.67
N TYR A 348 -0.64 -16.67 11.64
CA TYR A 348 -1.60 -15.56 11.72
C TYR A 348 -1.10 -14.25 11.11
N THR A 349 0.16 -14.17 10.69
CA THR A 349 0.78 -12.92 10.18
C THR A 349 1.18 -12.99 8.71
N GLY A 350 1.07 -14.17 8.08
CA GLY A 350 1.56 -14.41 6.71
C GLY A 350 3.09 -14.41 6.59
N ALA A 351 3.81 -14.16 7.69
CA ALA A 351 5.27 -14.15 7.74
C ALA A 351 5.90 -15.55 7.61
N SER A 352 5.09 -16.61 7.58
CA SER A 352 5.55 -18.00 7.38
C SER A 352 6.32 -18.17 6.08
N GLY A 353 5.96 -17.43 5.03
CA GLY A 353 6.65 -17.42 3.74
C GLY A 353 8.14 -17.03 3.85
N ILE A 354 8.50 -16.14 4.78
CA ILE A 354 9.89 -15.72 5.03
C ILE A 354 10.75 -16.93 5.39
N PHE A 355 10.27 -17.71 6.35
CA PHE A 355 10.98 -18.86 6.87
C PHE A 355 11.00 -20.01 5.87
N VAL A 356 9.90 -20.26 5.14
CA VAL A 356 9.88 -21.31 4.12
C VAL A 356 10.89 -21.03 3.00
N ILE A 357 11.04 -19.78 2.57
CA ILE A 357 12.05 -19.39 1.56
C ILE A 357 13.47 -19.62 2.10
N ALA A 358 13.75 -19.22 3.34
CA ALA A 358 15.07 -19.37 3.96
C ALA A 358 15.40 -20.83 4.28
N ALA A 359 14.48 -21.54 4.94
CA ALA A 359 14.64 -22.94 5.34
C ALA A 359 14.59 -23.89 4.15
N GLY A 360 13.76 -23.63 3.15
CA GLY A 360 13.65 -24.47 1.94
C GLY A 360 14.97 -24.58 1.18
N ALA A 361 15.77 -23.50 1.16
CA ALA A 361 17.11 -23.55 0.58
C ALA A 361 18.06 -24.46 1.38
N VAL A 362 18.00 -24.43 2.71
CA VAL A 362 18.80 -25.28 3.59
C VAL A 362 18.35 -26.74 3.47
N ILE A 363 17.05 -27.00 3.53
CA ILE A 363 16.45 -28.33 3.34
C ILE A 363 16.86 -28.91 1.98
N TYR A 364 16.76 -28.13 0.91
CA TYR A 364 17.20 -28.57 -0.42
C TYR A 364 18.69 -28.92 -0.45
N SER A 365 19.54 -28.12 0.20
CA SER A 365 20.97 -28.43 0.28
C SER A 365 21.29 -29.67 1.11
N GLU A 366 20.53 -29.93 2.18
CA GLU A 366 20.69 -31.11 3.04
C GLU A 366 20.08 -32.37 2.42
N LEU A 367 19.00 -32.28 1.64
CA LEU A 367 18.45 -33.41 0.86
C LEU A 367 19.34 -33.80 -0.32
N ARG A 368 20.13 -32.86 -0.82
CA ARG A 368 21.08 -33.10 -1.93
C ARG A 368 22.42 -33.63 -1.44
N ALA A 369 22.82 -33.31 -0.21
CA ALA A 369 24.05 -33.78 0.43
C ALA A 369 23.90 -35.24 0.86
#